data_AF-A0A127SPA5-F1
#
_entry.id   AF-A0A127SPA5-F1
#
_cell.length_a   1.000
_cell.length_b   1.000
_cell.length_c   1.000
_cell.angle_alpha   90.00
_cell.angle_beta   90.00
_cell.angle_gamma   90.00
#
_symmetry.space_group_name_H-M   'P 1'
#
loop_
_entity.id
_entity.type
_entity.pdbx_description
1 polymer ?
#
loop_
_entity_poly.entity_id
_entity_poly.type
_entity_poly.pdbx_seq_one_letter_code
_entity_poly.pdbx_strand_id
1 'polypeptide(L)'
;RKKAIKAREDYVRITEDYNAANTKYESMRQRFLNAQAGFLAEELEPGKPCPVCGSTEHPNPHKRAVEYVDISEEKLQNMQINVDKLRKKQEKS
;
A
#
# COMPACT_ATOMS: atom_id res chain seq x y z
N ARG A 1 -20.26 27.64 21.83
CA ARG A 1 -18.82 27.91 21.61
C ARG A 1 -17.91 26.71 21.95
N LYS A 2 -17.85 26.23 23.20
CA LYS A 2 -16.97 25.08 23.60
C LYS A 2 -17.21 23.78 22.80
N LYS A 3 -18.48 23.43 22.53
CA LYS A 3 -18.84 22.22 21.75
C LYS A 3 -18.33 22.24 20.30
N ALA A 4 -18.37 23.40 19.64
CA ALA A 4 -17.89 23.56 18.27
C ALA A 4 -16.36 23.52 18.17
N ILE A 5 -15.65 24.07 19.18
CA ILE A 5 -14.19 23.98 19.28
C ILE A 5 -13.77 22.52 19.46
N LYS A 6 -14.40 21.80 20.39
CA LYS A 6 -14.11 20.39 20.63
C LYS A 6 -14.34 19.50 19.39
N ALA A 7 -15.47 19.69 18.70
CA ALA A 7 -15.76 18.95 17.47
C ALA A 7 -14.69 19.19 16.38
N ARG A 8 -14.21 20.44 16.25
CA ARG A 8 -13.14 20.77 15.31
C ARG A 8 -11.81 20.12 15.70
N GLU A 9 -11.44 20.14 16.98
CA GLU A 9 -10.23 19.48 17.49
C GLU A 9 -10.27 17.97 17.28
N ASP A 10 -11.43 17.35 17.56
CA ASP A 10 -11.64 15.92 17.35
C ASP A 10 -11.51 15.55 15.85
N TYR A 11 -12.10 16.34 14.95
CA TYR A 11 -11.99 16.14 13.49
C TYR A 11 -10.56 16.27 12.98
N VAL A 12 -9.81 17.29 13.45
CA VAL A 12 -8.40 17.50 13.07
C VAL A 12 -7.57 16.30 13.48
N ARG A 13 -7.68 15.86 14.74
CA ARG A 13 -6.94 14.69 15.24
C ARG A 13 -7.27 13.42 14.45
N ILE A 14 -8.55 13.16 14.18
CA ILE A 14 -8.96 11.97 13.42
C ILE A 14 -8.42 12.01 11.98
N THR A 15 -8.38 13.20 11.38
CA THR A 15 -7.82 13.40 10.04
C THR A 15 -6.31 13.15 10.02
N GLU A 16 -5.58 13.63 11.03
CA GLU A 16 -4.14 13.38 11.17
C GLU A 16 -3.85 11.89 11.34
N ASP A 17 -4.58 11.21 12.22
CA ASP A 17 -4.46 9.75 12.45
C ASP A 17 -4.72 8.96 11.15
N TYR A 18 -5.79 9.30 10.43
CA TYR A 18 -6.13 8.68 9.15
C TYR A 18 -5.02 8.86 8.12
N ASN A 19 -4.55 10.11 7.93
CA ASN A 19 -3.53 10.42 6.94
C ASN A 19 -2.22 9.67 7.23
N ALA A 20 -1.78 9.65 8.49
CA ALA A 20 -0.57 8.95 8.90
C ALA A 20 -0.68 7.43 8.65
N ALA A 21 -1.81 6.83 9.01
CA ALA A 21 -2.06 5.41 8.77
C ALA A 21 -2.12 5.08 7.26
N ASN A 22 -2.78 5.93 6.48
CA ASN A 22 -2.95 5.75 5.03
C ASN A 22 -1.61 5.85 4.29
N THR A 23 -0.81 6.89 4.58
CA THR A 23 0.54 7.04 3.99
C THR A 23 1.43 5.84 4.29
N LYS A 24 1.39 5.35 5.54
CA LYS A 24 2.16 4.16 5.92
C LYS A 24 1.69 2.92 5.17
N TYR A 25 0.37 2.72 5.08
CA TYR A 25 -0.22 1.60 4.34
C TYR A 25 0.17 1.62 2.86
N GLU A 26 -0.02 2.74 2.16
CA GLU A 26 0.30 2.84 0.74
C GLU A 26 1.79 2.63 0.45
N SER A 27 2.68 3.18 1.30
CA SER A 27 4.12 2.93 1.18
C SER A 27 4.47 1.45 1.33
N MET A 28 3.89 0.77 2.32
CA MET A 28 4.13 -0.65 2.55
C MET A 28 3.52 -1.52 1.44
N ARG A 29 2.33 -1.17 0.97
CA ARG A 29 1.64 -1.85 -0.13
C ARG A 29 2.44 -1.76 -1.42
N GLN A 30 2.95 -0.57 -1.75
CA GLN A 30 3.78 -0.38 -2.94
C GLN A 30 5.07 -1.20 -2.87
N ARG A 31 5.74 -1.22 -1.71
CA ARG A 31 6.94 -2.05 -1.49
C ARG A 31 6.65 -3.54 -1.68
N PHE A 32 5.54 -4.03 -1.14
CA PHE A 32 5.10 -5.42 -1.31
C PHE A 32 4.81 -5.78 -2.77
N LEU A 33 4.12 -4.91 -3.51
CA LEU A 33 3.84 -5.12 -4.94
C LEU A 33 5.13 -5.10 -5.78
N ASN A 34 6.05 -4.18 -5.49
CA ASN A 34 7.34 -4.13 -6.15
C ASN A 34 8.16 -5.40 -5.91
N ALA A 35 8.13 -5.94 -4.68
CA ALA A 35 8.78 -7.20 -4.37
C ALA A 35 8.19 -8.36 -5.19
N GLN A 36 6.85 -8.47 -5.25
CA GLN A 36 6.18 -9.48 -6.08
C GLN A 36 6.50 -9.34 -7.58
N ALA A 37 6.51 -8.12 -8.10
CA ALA A 37 6.87 -7.86 -9.49
C ALA A 37 8.33 -8.24 -9.79
N GLY A 38 9.25 -8.04 -8.84
CA GLY A 38 10.64 -8.47 -8.95
C GLY A 38 10.79 -9.99 -9.03
N PHE A 39 10.01 -10.75 -8.26
CA PHE A 39 9.99 -12.22 -8.37
C PHE A 39 9.49 -12.67 -9.75
N LEU A 40 8.39 -12.09 -10.24
CA LEU A 40 7.84 -12.43 -11.57
C LEU A 40 8.78 -12.04 -12.72
N ALA A 41 9.51 -10.93 -12.59
CA ALA A 41 10.45 -10.47 -13.60
C ALA A 41 11.69 -11.37 -13.73
N GLU A 42 12.07 -12.10 -12.69
CA GLU A 42 13.17 -13.08 -12.74
C GLU A 42 12.82 -14.35 -13.53
N GLU A 43 11.52 -14.67 -13.63
CA GLU A 43 11.04 -15.81 -14.42
C GLU A 43 10.90 -15.47 -15.91
N LEU A 44 11.12 -14.21 -16.31
CA LEU A 44 11.06 -13.79 -17.72
C LEU A 44 12.30 -14.26 -18.47
N GLU A 45 12.08 -15.18 -19.40
CA GLU A 45 13.10 -15.63 -20.36
C GLU A 45 12.87 -15.02 -21.75
N PRO A 46 13.93 -14.60 -22.46
CA PRO A 46 13.81 -14.12 -23.83
C PRO A 46 13.09 -15.12 -24.75
N GLY A 47 12.08 -14.66 -25.47
CA GLY A 47 11.34 -15.49 -26.43
C GLY A 47 10.27 -16.40 -25.82
N LYS A 48 10.13 -16.46 -24.49
CA LYS A 48 9.01 -17.13 -23.83
C LYS A 48 7.89 -16.13 -23.48
N PRO A 49 6.61 -16.52 -23.59
CA PRO A 49 5.50 -15.64 -23.22
C PRO A 49 5.47 -15.41 -21.71
N CYS A 50 5.36 -14.14 -21.31
CA CYS A 50 5.19 -13.72 -19.93
C CYS A 50 3.92 -14.33 -19.31
N PRO A 51 3.97 -14.91 -18.09
CA PRO A 51 2.81 -15.55 -17.47
C PRO A 51 1.70 -14.57 -17.07
N VAL A 52 1.99 -13.26 -17.04
CA VAL A 52 1.02 -12.21 -16.66
C VAL A 52 0.29 -11.65 -17.88
N CYS A 53 1.00 -11.36 -18.98
CA CYS A 53 0.42 -10.67 -20.14
C CYS A 53 0.60 -11.39 -21.48
N GLY A 54 1.36 -12.49 -21.54
CA GLY A 54 1.61 -13.26 -22.76
C GLY A 54 2.66 -12.67 -23.71
N SER A 55 3.17 -11.46 -23.46
CA SER A 55 4.23 -10.84 -24.27
C SER A 55 5.53 -11.64 -24.20
N THR A 56 6.22 -11.78 -25.33
CA THR A 56 7.57 -12.38 -25.39
C THR A 56 8.70 -11.37 -25.21
N GLU A 57 8.36 -10.08 -25.14
CA GLU A 57 9.32 -8.97 -25.02
C GLU A 57 8.99 -8.06 -23.84
N HIS A 58 10.02 -7.77 -23.04
CA HIS A 58 10.01 -6.80 -21.95
C HIS A 58 11.33 -5.99 -21.99
N PRO A 59 11.36 -4.79 -22.61
CA PRO A 59 12.60 -4.06 -22.85
C PRO A 59 13.26 -3.46 -21.59
N ASN A 60 12.53 -3.38 -20.47
CA ASN A 60 13.08 -2.94 -19.18
C ASN A 60 12.45 -3.76 -18.04
N PRO A 61 12.87 -5.03 -17.86
CA PRO A 61 12.31 -5.87 -16.81
C PRO A 61 12.64 -5.26 -15.44
N HIS A 62 11.67 -5.36 -14.51
CA HIS A 62 11.83 -4.79 -13.18
C HIS A 62 12.93 -5.55 -12.44
N LYS A 63 14.06 -4.88 -12.16
CA LYS A 63 15.13 -5.50 -11.39
C LYS A 63 14.72 -5.59 -9.94
N ARG A 64 14.98 -6.73 -9.29
CA ARG A 64 14.76 -6.90 -7.85
C ARG A 64 15.63 -5.86 -7.12
N ALA A 65 15.02 -4.83 -6.54
CA ALA A 65 15.72 -4.01 -5.56
C ALA A 65 15.89 -4.88 -4.32
N VAL A 66 17.10 -4.97 -3.77
CA VAL A 66 17.46 -5.79 -2.60
C VAL A 66 16.84 -5.24 -1.29
N GLU A 67 15.74 -4.49 -1.38
CA GLU A 67 14.92 -4.20 -0.22
C GLU A 67 14.07 -5.44 0.06
N TYR A 68 14.60 -6.31 0.92
CA TYR A 68 13.79 -7.36 1.53
C TYR A 68 12.67 -6.67 2.34
N VAL A 69 11.47 -6.70 1.80
CA VAL A 69 10.29 -6.16 2.47
C VAL A 69 9.73 -7.29 3.35
N ASP A 70 10.10 -7.32 4.63
CA ASP A 70 9.53 -8.23 5.63
C ASP A 70 8.09 -7.83 5.98
N ILE A 71 7.21 -8.02 5.01
CA ILE A 71 5.78 -7.71 5.11
C ILE A 71 5.01 -8.92 4.58
N SER A 72 4.32 -9.58 5.50
CA SER A 72 3.32 -10.57 5.16
C SER A 72 2.06 -9.90 4.62
N GLU A 73 1.31 -10.65 3.81
CA GLU A 73 -0.02 -10.25 3.34
C GLU A 73 -0.96 -9.95 4.52
N GLU A 74 -0.90 -10.74 5.59
CA GLU A 74 -1.65 -10.53 6.83
C GLU A 74 -1.37 -9.14 7.44
N LYS A 75 -0.10 -8.73 7.47
CA LYS A 75 0.29 -7.42 8.00
C LYS A 75 -0.29 -6.28 7.16
N LEU A 76 -0.30 -6.42 5.82
CA LEU A 76 -0.94 -5.45 4.94
C LEU A 76 -2.45 -5.41 5.12
N GLN A 77 -3.10 -6.56 5.24
CA GLN A 77 -4.54 -6.64 5.49
C GLN A 77 -4.92 -5.95 6.80
N ASN A 78 -4.15 -6.19 7.88
CA ASN A 78 -4.36 -5.52 9.16
C ASN A 78 -4.19 -3.99 9.05
N MET A 79 -3.20 -3.53 8.28
CA MET A 79 -3.02 -2.09 8.02
C MET A 79 -4.20 -1.50 7.24
N GLN A 80 -4.70 -2.20 6.21
CA GLN A 80 -5.86 -1.79 5.43
C GLN A 80 -7.11 -1.66 6.33
N ILE A 81 -7.38 -2.67 7.16
CA ILE A 81 -8.49 -2.66 8.13
C ILE A 81 -8.37 -1.45 9.07
N ASN A 82 -7.16 -1.11 9.52
CA ASN A 82 -6.94 0.06 10.37
C ASN A 82 -7.24 1.37 9.63
N VAL A 83 -6.77 1.53 8.39
CA VAL A 83 -7.07 2.70 7.55
C VAL A 83 -8.57 2.85 7.33
N ASP A 84 -9.28 1.76 7.03
CA ASP A 84 -10.73 1.78 6.84
C ASP A 84 -11.50 2.15 8.12
N LYS A 85 -11.04 1.68 9.29
CA LYS A 85 -11.60 2.07 10.58
C LYS A 85 -11.45 3.57 10.83
N LEU A 86 -10.26 4.12 10.55
CA LEU A 86 -9.98 5.54 10.73
C LEU A 86 -10.75 6.41 9.73
N ARG A 87 -10.88 5.98 8.47
CA ARG A 87 -11.71 6.63 7.46
C ARG A 87 -13.17 6.72 7.90
N LYS A 88 -13.76 5.60 8.33
CA LYS A 88 -15.14 5.57 8.85
C LYS A 88 -15.33 6.44 10.09
N LYS A 89 -14.27 6.60 10.91
CA LYS A 89 -14.29 7.49 12.08
C LYS A 89 -14.26 8.96 11.64
N GLN A 90 -13.48 9.30 10.62
CA GLN A 90 -13.40 10.64 10.04
C GLN A 90 -14.73 11.06 9.41
N GLU A 91 -15.37 10.17 8.63
CA GLU A 91 -16.66 10.41 7.96
C GLU A 91 -17.82 10.66 8.94
N LYS A 92 -17.69 10.21 10.19
CA LYS A 92 -18.71 10.33 11.24
C LYS A 92 -18.44 11.47 12.24
N SER A 93 -17.31 12.15 12.11
CA SER A 93 -16.82 13.11 13.10
C SER A 93 -17.18 14.56 12.79
#